data_AF-A0A352ABS3-F1
#
_entry.id   AF-A0A352ABS3-F1
#
_cell.length_a   1.000
_cell.length_b   1.000
_cell.length_c   1.000
_cell.angle_alpha   90.00
_cell.angle_beta   90.00
_cell.angle_gamma   90.00
#
_symmetry.space_group_name_H-M   'P 1'
#
loop_
_entity.id
_entity.type
_entity.pdbx_description
1 polymer ?
#
loop_
_entity_poly.entity_id
_entity_poly.type
_entity_poly.pdbx_seq_one_letter_code
_entity_poly.pdbx_strand_id
1 'polypeptide(L)'
;MKTWAEILSPIIGLPTLILHLWRTTSRSKSEYLSRKHASLAQYQEVMDWVKTQNLLLDTAQEIPLPPHLAQITQRGTVLVLHGADSRYCILMKTWIFFGSLVPSMPNT
;
A
#
# COMPACT_ATOMS: atom_id res chain seq x y z
N MET A 1 -40.71 -12.14 39.36
CA MET A 1 -39.91 -10.92 39.60
C MET A 1 -38.58 -11.09 38.89
N LYS A 2 -38.28 -10.30 37.86
CA LYS A 2 -36.95 -10.29 37.23
C LYS A 2 -36.00 -9.47 38.10
N THR A 3 -34.80 -9.97 38.36
CA THR A 3 -33.78 -9.29 39.16
C THR A 3 -33.16 -8.16 38.35
N TRP A 4 -32.73 -7.08 39.01
CA TRP A 4 -32.09 -5.93 38.36
C TRP A 4 -30.88 -6.32 37.47
N ALA A 5 -30.25 -7.46 37.75
CA ALA A 5 -29.18 -8.03 36.94
C ALA A 5 -29.62 -8.44 35.51
N GLU A 6 -30.85 -8.93 35.33
CA GLU A 6 -31.38 -9.32 34.01
C GLU A 6 -31.78 -8.12 33.16
N ILE A 7 -32.13 -6.99 33.80
CA ILE A 7 -32.52 -5.75 33.13
C ILE A 7 -31.28 -4.98 32.62
N LEU A 8 -30.17 -5.04 33.35
CA LEU A 8 -28.94 -4.28 33.05
C LEU A 8 -27.92 -5.03 32.19
N SER A 9 -28.02 -6.37 32.07
CA SER A 9 -27.13 -7.21 31.26
C SER A 9 -26.94 -6.74 29.80
N PRO A 10 -27.98 -6.37 29.03
CA PRO A 10 -27.79 -5.91 27.65
C PRO A 10 -27.18 -4.49 27.56
N ILE A 11 -27.33 -3.66 28.59
CA ILE A 11 -26.85 -2.27 28.61
C ILE A 11 -25.32 -2.22 28.74
N ILE A 12 -24.69 -3.22 29.37
CA ILE A 12 -23.22 -3.30 29.54
C ILE A 12 -22.55 -4.02 28.36
N GLY A 13 -23.26 -4.96 27.70
CA GLY A 13 -22.75 -5.69 26.53
C GLY A 13 -22.66 -4.86 25.25
N LEU A 14 -23.63 -3.97 25.01
CA LEU A 14 -23.72 -3.15 23.79
C LEU A 14 -22.55 -2.14 23.64
N PRO A 15 -22.15 -1.35 24.66
CA PRO A 15 -21.02 -0.43 24.57
C PRO A 15 -19.70 -1.15 24.29
N THR A 16 -19.52 -2.35 24.85
CA THR A 16 -18.31 -3.16 24.68
C THR A 16 -18.17 -3.68 23.26
N LEU A 17 -19.28 -4.14 22.65
CA LEU A 17 -19.35 -4.53 21.25
C LEU A 17 -19.10 -3.35 20.31
N ILE A 18 -19.69 -2.18 20.60
CA ILE A 18 -19.47 -0.94 19.83
C ILE A 18 -18.00 -0.51 19.90
N LEU A 19 -17.38 -0.55 21.08
CA LEU A 19 -15.94 -0.25 21.23
C LEU A 19 -15.06 -1.24 20.47
N HIS A 20 -15.39 -2.52 20.46
CA HIS A 20 -14.66 -3.53 19.67
C HIS A 20 -14.81 -3.31 18.16
N LEU A 21 -16.02 -3.03 17.67
CA LEU A 21 -16.27 -2.69 16.27
C LEU A 21 -15.57 -1.39 15.85
N TRP A 22 -15.55 -0.38 16.72
CA TRP A 22 -14.86 0.87 16.44
C TRP A 22 -13.33 0.69 16.45
N ARG A 23 -12.79 -0.10 17.39
CA ARG A 23 -11.36 -0.42 17.45
C ARG A 23 -10.89 -1.22 16.23
N THR A 24 -11.69 -2.19 15.77
CA THR A 24 -11.36 -3.00 14.58
C THR A 24 -11.42 -2.20 13.28
N THR A 25 -12.44 -1.36 13.10
CA THR A 25 -12.55 -0.47 11.92
C THR A 25 -11.51 0.66 11.90
N SER A 26 -11.17 1.23 13.06
CA SER A 26 -10.11 2.23 13.17
C SER A 26 -8.72 1.64 12.87
N ARG A 27 -8.45 0.43 13.37
CA ARG A 27 -7.21 -0.30 13.10
C ARG A 27 -7.06 -0.62 11.61
N SER A 28 -8.10 -1.16 10.96
CA SER A 28 -8.04 -1.47 9.53
C SER A 28 -7.84 -0.22 8.67
N LYS A 29 -8.44 0.92 9.05
CA LYS A 29 -8.23 2.21 8.40
C LYS A 29 -6.79 2.70 8.54
N SER A 30 -6.22 2.62 9.75
CA SER A 30 -4.82 3.03 9.98
C SER A 30 -3.85 2.16 9.18
N GLU A 31 -4.02 0.84 9.20
CA GLU A 31 -3.17 -0.10 8.45
C GLU A 31 -3.26 0.16 6.93
N TYR A 32 -4.48 0.41 6.41
CA TYR A 32 -4.67 0.80 5.02
C TYR A 32 -3.95 2.10 4.68
N LEU A 33 -4.08 3.14 5.51
CA LEU A 33 -3.42 4.42 5.27
C LEU A 33 -1.90 4.28 5.32
N SER A 34 -1.34 3.54 6.27
CA SER A 34 0.09 3.26 6.33
C SER A 34 0.58 2.54 5.08
N ARG A 35 -0.14 1.50 4.62
CA ARG A 35 0.16 0.78 3.37
C ARG A 35 0.09 1.69 2.15
N LYS A 36 -0.92 2.56 2.08
CA LYS A 36 -1.07 3.55 1.00
C LYS A 36 0.12 4.50 0.96
N HIS A 37 0.54 5.05 2.09
CA HIS A 37 1.69 5.97 2.14
C HIS A 37 3.00 5.27 1.75
N ALA A 38 3.25 4.06 2.27
CA ALA A 38 4.43 3.29 1.90
C ALA A 38 4.48 2.99 0.39
N SER A 39 3.34 2.59 -0.19
CA SER A 39 3.25 2.35 -1.62
C SER A 39 3.49 3.63 -2.43
N LEU A 40 2.91 4.76 -2.04
CA LEU A 40 3.15 6.05 -2.71
C LEU A 40 4.61 6.48 -2.66
N ALA A 41 5.30 6.26 -1.53
CA ALA A 41 6.73 6.58 -1.41
C ALA A 41 7.58 5.73 -2.38
N GLN A 42 7.30 4.43 -2.48
CA GLN A 42 7.98 3.54 -3.44
C GLN A 42 7.70 3.94 -4.90
N TYR A 43 6.45 4.29 -5.22
CA TYR A 43 6.10 4.80 -6.55
C TYR A 43 6.86 6.09 -6.90
N GLN A 44 6.99 7.00 -5.93
CA GLN A 44 7.70 8.25 -6.12
C GLN A 44 9.19 8.00 -6.40
N GLU A 45 9.83 7.11 -5.65
CA GLU A 45 11.24 6.74 -5.84
C GLU A 45 11.49 6.16 -7.24
N VAL A 46 10.61 5.26 -7.70
CA VAL A 46 10.69 4.71 -9.07
C VAL A 46 10.49 5.82 -10.12
N MET A 47 9.50 6.69 -9.92
CA MET A 47 9.23 7.80 -10.84
C MET A 47 10.42 8.77 -10.95
N ASP A 48 11.05 9.10 -9.82
CA ASP A 48 12.20 10.01 -9.81
C ASP A 48 13.39 9.39 -10.53
N TRP A 49 13.65 8.09 -10.31
CA TRP A 49 14.66 7.36 -11.09
C TRP A 49 14.32 7.33 -12.58
N VAL A 50 13.08 7.03 -12.96
CA VAL A 50 12.62 7.01 -14.37
C VAL A 50 12.91 8.33 -15.08
N LYS A 51 12.63 9.47 -14.43
CA LYS A 51 12.88 10.80 -15.00
C LYS A 51 14.36 11.06 -15.29
N THR A 52 15.29 10.38 -14.62
CA THR A 52 16.73 10.49 -14.91
C THR A 52 17.16 9.76 -16.19
N GLN A 53 16.32 8.87 -16.73
CA GLN A 53 16.68 8.00 -17.85
C GLN A 53 16.60 8.70 -19.23
N ASN A 54 16.31 10.00 -19.28
CA ASN A 54 16.22 10.80 -20.52
C ASN A 54 15.39 10.13 -21.62
N LEU A 55 14.17 9.72 -21.28
CA LEU A 55 13.28 8.99 -22.19
C LEU A 55 12.81 9.87 -23.35
N LEU A 56 12.73 9.28 -24.54
CA LEU A 56 12.22 9.96 -25.73
C LEU A 56 10.75 10.34 -25.55
N LEU A 57 10.39 11.54 -26.00
CA LEU A 57 9.01 12.00 -25.99
C LEU A 57 8.14 11.11 -26.89
N ASP A 58 6.90 10.88 -26.46
CA ASP A 58 5.89 10.08 -27.14
C ASP A 58 6.31 8.62 -27.36
N THR A 59 7.05 8.07 -26.39
CA THR A 59 7.47 6.66 -26.42
C THR A 59 7.03 5.90 -25.19
N ALA A 60 6.68 4.63 -25.42
CA ALA A 60 6.46 3.64 -24.39
C ALA A 60 7.59 2.60 -24.42
N GLN A 61 8.22 2.35 -23.28
CA GLN A 61 9.30 1.37 -23.19
C GLN A 61 9.30 0.67 -21.83
N GLU A 62 9.67 -0.61 -21.83
CA GLU A 62 9.97 -1.35 -20.61
C GLU A 62 11.44 -1.15 -20.24
N ILE A 63 11.70 -0.69 -19.02
CA ILE A 63 13.05 -0.45 -18.52
C ILE A 63 13.34 -1.31 -17.29
N PRO A 64 14.56 -1.89 -17.21
CA PRO A 64 15.01 -2.59 -16.02
C PRO A 64 15.31 -1.59 -14.91
N LEU A 65 14.81 -1.87 -13.71
CA LEU A 65 15.08 -1.09 -12.52
C LEU A 65 16.45 -1.44 -11.93
N PRO A 66 17.14 -0.49 -11.28
CA PRO A 66 18.35 -0.79 -10.52
C PRO A 66 18.02 -1.74 -9.35
N PRO A 67 19.01 -2.50 -8.84
CA PRO A 67 18.76 -3.59 -7.89
C PRO A 67 17.92 -3.22 -6.65
N HIS A 68 18.08 -2.01 -6.11
CA HIS A 68 17.32 -1.54 -4.95
C HIS A 68 15.84 -1.27 -5.27
N LEU A 69 15.52 -0.82 -6.49
CA LEU A 69 14.15 -0.58 -6.95
C LEU A 69 13.51 -1.82 -7.57
N ALA A 70 14.33 -2.73 -8.12
CA ALA A 70 13.85 -3.95 -8.77
C ALA A 70 12.97 -4.79 -7.82
N GLN A 71 13.30 -4.79 -6.52
CA GLN A 71 12.55 -5.49 -5.47
C GLN A 71 11.12 -4.98 -5.26
N ILE A 72 10.82 -3.75 -5.69
CA ILE A 72 9.49 -3.14 -5.59
C ILE A 72 8.52 -3.77 -6.61
N THR A 73 9.04 -4.22 -7.75
CA THR A 73 8.24 -4.78 -8.85
C THR A 73 8.38 -6.29 -8.93
N GLN A 74 7.39 -6.96 -9.50
CA GLN A 74 7.38 -8.43 -9.66
C GLN A 74 8.52 -8.92 -10.57
N ARG A 75 8.92 -8.12 -11.55
CA ARG A 75 9.85 -8.52 -12.62
C ARG A 75 11.17 -7.75 -12.60
N GLY A 76 11.33 -6.81 -11.67
CA GLY A 76 12.46 -5.88 -11.72
C GLY A 76 12.40 -4.89 -12.89
N THR A 77 11.25 -4.73 -13.53
CA THR A 77 11.03 -3.85 -14.69
C THR A 77 9.81 -2.96 -14.48
N VAL A 78 9.80 -1.83 -15.17
CA VAL A 78 8.66 -0.90 -15.23
C VAL A 78 8.37 -0.52 -16.67
N LEU A 79 7.10 -0.49 -17.04
CA LEU A 79 6.68 0.06 -18.33
C LEU A 79 6.48 1.56 -18.14
N VAL A 80 7.19 2.37 -18.92
CA VAL A 80 7.13 3.82 -18.85
C VAL A 80 6.56 4.36 -20.15
N LEU A 81 5.70 5.37 -20.04
CA LEU A 81 5.23 6.19 -21.14
C LEU A 81 5.63 7.65 -20.86
N HIS A 82 6.41 8.24 -21.76
CA HIS A 82 6.67 9.68 -21.76
C HIS A 82 5.71 10.32 -22.78
N GLY A 83 4.62 10.89 -22.31
CA GLY A 83 3.57 11.43 -23.18
C GLY A 83 3.99 12.71 -23.90
N ALA A 84 3.31 13.03 -25.00
CA ALA A 84 3.55 14.25 -25.79
C ALA A 84 3.38 15.57 -25.00
N ASP A 85 2.70 15.53 -23.85
CA ASP A 85 2.56 16.65 -22.90
C ASP A 85 3.68 16.69 -21.84
N SER A 86 4.78 15.99 -22.08
CA SER A 86 5.93 15.85 -21.16
C SER A 86 5.59 15.23 -19.81
N ARG A 87 4.44 14.53 -19.68
CA ARG A 87 4.12 13.76 -18.48
C ARG A 87 4.75 12.37 -18.54
N TYR A 88 5.23 11.93 -17.39
CA TYR A 88 5.70 10.56 -17.20
C TYR A 88 4.60 9.72 -16.55
N CYS A 89 4.24 8.63 -17.21
CA CYS A 89 3.34 7.62 -16.69
C CYS A 89 4.14 6.33 -16.50
N ILE A 90 3.98 5.68 -15.35
CA ILE A 90 4.62 4.40 -15.07
C ILE A 90 3.57 3.35 -14.75
N LEU A 91 3.76 2.15 -15.28
CA LEU A 91 2.97 0.97 -14.93
C LEU A 91 3.90 -0.04 -14.26
N MET A 92 3.66 -0.26 -12.97
CA MET A 92 4.39 -1.21 -12.16
C MET A 92 3.49 -2.38 -11.80
N LYS A 93 3.96 -3.59 -12.08
CA LYS A 93 3.34 -4.79 -11.57
C LYS A 93 3.95 -5.12 -10.23
N THR A 94 3.22 -4.86 -9.15
CA THR A 94 3.68 -5.14 -7.78
C THR A 94 3.05 -6.42 -7.24
N TRP A 95 3.63 -6.96 -6.18
CA TRP A 95 3.06 -8.10 -5.47
C TRP A 95 1.85 -7.65 -4.65
N ILE A 96 0.69 -8.26 -4.89
CA ILE A 96 -0.47 -8.08 -4.02
C ILE A 96 -0.34 -9.06 -2.85
N PHE A 97 0.43 -8.68 -1.83
CA PHE A 97 0.49 -9.47 -0.59
C PHE A 97 -0.75 -9.21 0.28
N PHE A 98 -1.74 -10.10 0.16
CA PHE A 98 -2.84 -10.25 1.12
C PHE A 98 -2.33 -10.99 2.37
N GLY A 99 -1.51 -10.32 3.18
CA GLY A 99 -1.00 -10.86 4.44
C GLY A 99 -0.03 -9.91 5.11
N SER A 100 -0.13 -9.79 6.43
CA SER A 100 0.72 -8.95 7.28
C SER A 100 2.20 -9.28 7.14
N LEU A 101 3.05 -8.25 7.17
CA LEU A 101 4.48 -8.31 7.52
C LEU A 101 5.27 -9.47 6.88
N VAL A 102 5.88 -9.21 5.73
CA VAL A 102 7.12 -9.93 5.40
C VAL A 102 8.24 -9.19 6.12
N PRO A 103 8.95 -9.81 7.08
CA PRO A 103 10.11 -9.20 7.70
C PRO A 103 11.20 -9.07 6.63
N SER A 104 11.86 -7.91 6.62
CA SER A 104 13.13 -7.71 5.95
C SER A 104 14.09 -8.83 6.33
N MET A 105 14.43 -9.69 5.38
CA MET A 105 15.57 -10.60 5.52
C MET A 105 16.86 -9.74 5.53
N PRO A 106 17.78 -9.94 6.50
CA PRO A 106 19.09 -9.32 6.44
C PRO A 106 19.92 -10.02 5.37
N ASN A 107 20.65 -9.24 4.58
CA ASN A 107 21.63 -9.76 3.62
C ASN A 107 22.77 -10.44 4.39
N THR A 108 23.03 -11.70 4.07
CA THR A 108 24.27 -12.41 4.42
C THR A 108 25.34 -12.15 3.38
#